data_AF-A0A6D2HB77-F1
#
_entry.id   AF-A0A6D2HB77-F1
#
_cell.length_a   1.000
_cell.length_b   1.000
_cell.length_c   1.000
_cell.angle_alpha   90.00
_cell.angle_beta   90.00
_cell.angle_gamma   90.00
#
_symmetry.space_group_name_H-M   'P 1'
#
loop_
_entity.id
_entity.type
_entity.pdbx_description
1 polymer ?
#
loop_
_entity_poly.entity_id
_entity_poly.type
_entity_poly.pdbx_seq_one_letter_code
_entity_poly.pdbx_strand_id
1 'polypeptide(L)'
;MEISFRFNETDEPVNIQVPVGGSFTMTVKPVGGGSNVNGANVHPPAGGVKEEHEAPNPLKTANPKVFFDMTVDGKPAGRIVMELYADTTPVTAENFRALCTGEKGMGRFGKPLHYKGSIMHMVDIDYTLGGGDIIDGNGKTAGESIYEDRYFKDENFIVKHSGPGVLTMWNCAPDKNGSRFMICMTKCSEYDEECVAFGQVVEGLDVITSIMEEVGNPSRADRPSKPVVIADCGQVS
;
A
#
# COMPACT_ATOMS: atom_id res chain seq x y z
N MET A 1 -26.38 -3.82 32.58
CA MET A 1 -26.13 -3.61 31.14
C MET A 1 -24.88 -4.41 30.80
N GLU A 2 -24.90 -5.18 29.72
CA GLU A 2 -23.70 -5.85 29.22
C GLU A 2 -23.16 -5.03 28.06
N ILE A 3 -21.86 -4.73 28.09
CA ILE A 3 -21.19 -3.93 27.08
C ILE A 3 -20.02 -4.75 26.57
N SER A 4 -20.04 -5.00 25.26
CA SER A 4 -19.03 -5.82 24.58
C SER A 4 -18.18 -4.93 23.68
N PHE A 5 -16.85 -5.07 23.78
CA PHE A 5 -15.88 -4.39 22.93
C PHE A 5 -15.07 -5.43 22.15
N ARG A 6 -14.68 -5.10 20.91
CA ARG A 6 -13.69 -5.85 20.14
C ARG A 6 -12.49 -4.96 19.87
N PHE A 7 -11.30 -5.48 20.14
CA PHE A 7 -10.03 -4.86 19.76
C PHE A 7 -9.47 -5.65 18.58
N ASN A 8 -8.86 -4.98 17.59
CA ASN A 8 -8.42 -5.60 16.33
C ASN A 8 -7.47 -6.80 16.50
N GLU A 9 -6.84 -6.95 17.67
CA GLU A 9 -5.88 -8.02 17.96
C GLU A 9 -6.52 -9.26 18.62
N THR A 10 -7.81 -9.25 18.95
CA THR A 10 -8.52 -10.38 19.57
C THR A 10 -9.88 -10.62 18.92
N ASP A 11 -10.10 -11.81 18.35
CA ASP A 11 -11.40 -12.23 17.82
C ASP A 11 -12.47 -12.44 18.92
N GLU A 12 -12.04 -12.57 20.18
CA GLU A 12 -12.95 -12.70 21.31
C GLU A 12 -13.34 -11.34 21.90
N PRO A 13 -14.65 -11.09 22.13
CA PRO A 13 -15.12 -9.85 22.72
C PRO A 13 -14.75 -9.77 24.22
N VAL A 14 -14.35 -8.57 24.65
CA VAL A 14 -14.22 -8.26 26.08
C VAL A 14 -15.61 -7.83 26.59
N ASN A 15 -16.18 -8.61 27.52
CA ASN A 15 -17.48 -8.33 28.12
C ASN A 15 -17.32 -7.70 29.51
N ILE A 16 -18.00 -6.58 29.74
CA ILE A 16 -18.03 -5.90 31.04
C ILE A 16 -19.48 -5.84 31.55
N GLN A 17 -19.69 -6.34 32.77
CA GLN A 17 -20.98 -6.24 33.46
C GLN A 17 -21.03 -4.98 34.33
N VAL A 18 -21.96 -4.07 34.02
CA VAL A 18 -22.16 -2.84 34.79
C VAL A 18 -23.44 -2.94 35.62
N PRO A 19 -23.37 -2.73 36.96
CA PRO A 19 -24.54 -2.76 37.83
C PRO A 19 -25.52 -1.62 37.53
N VAL A 20 -26.79 -1.83 37.88
CA VAL A 20 -27.87 -0.85 37.64
C VAL A 20 -27.56 0.47 38.35
N GLY A 21 -27.56 1.57 37.58
CA GLY A 21 -27.21 2.91 38.07
C GLY A 21 -25.71 3.21 38.12
N GLY A 22 -24.86 2.25 37.75
CA GLY A 22 -23.41 2.44 37.66
C GLY A 22 -22.97 3.12 36.36
N SER A 23 -21.84 3.82 36.41
CA SER A 23 -21.11 4.32 35.25
C SER A 23 -19.76 3.62 35.15
N PHE A 24 -19.25 3.47 33.93
CA PHE A 24 -17.87 3.03 33.70
C PHE A 24 -17.18 4.02 32.75
N THR A 25 -15.86 4.06 32.81
CA THR A 25 -15.03 4.84 31.88
C THR A 25 -13.92 3.95 31.37
N MET A 26 -13.88 3.72 30.05
CA MET A 26 -12.79 3.01 29.39
C MET A 26 -11.81 4.03 28.81
N THR A 27 -10.54 3.98 29.22
CA THR A 27 -9.48 4.79 28.62
C THR A 27 -8.55 3.89 27.82
N VAL A 28 -8.58 4.02 26.50
CA VAL A 28 -7.64 3.33 25.60
C VAL A 28 -6.51 4.31 25.29
N LYS A 29 -5.28 3.97 25.66
CA LYS A 29 -4.09 4.75 25.27
C LYS A 29 -3.40 4.03 24.12
N PRO A 30 -3.26 4.65 22.93
CA PRO A 30 -2.45 4.08 21.86
C PRO A 30 -1.01 3.90 22.33
N VAL A 31 -0.42 2.73 22.08
CA VAL A 31 1.02 2.54 22.27
C VAL A 31 1.72 3.21 21.09
N GLY A 32 2.11 4.47 21.25
CA GLY A 32 2.83 5.23 20.22
C GLY A 32 2.26 6.64 19.98
N GLY A 33 2.56 7.57 20.89
CA GLY A 33 2.76 9.00 20.58
C GLY A 33 1.70 9.81 19.81
N GLY A 34 0.44 9.36 19.69
CA GLY A 34 -0.65 10.11 19.06
C GLY A 34 -1.53 10.83 20.07
N SER A 35 -1.85 12.10 19.84
CA SER A 35 -2.69 12.92 20.72
C SER A 35 -4.12 12.37 20.85
N ASN A 36 -4.68 12.48 22.07
CA ASN A 36 -6.06 12.11 22.42
C ASN A 36 -7.08 12.74 21.46
N VAL A 37 -7.87 11.92 20.79
CA VAL A 37 -9.16 12.33 20.22
C VAL A 37 -10.26 11.42 20.76
N ASN A 38 -11.22 12.04 21.44
CA ASN A 38 -12.52 11.52 21.88
C ASN A 38 -12.54 10.67 23.16
N GLY A 39 -12.64 11.35 24.31
CA GLY A 39 -13.25 10.76 25.49
C GLY A 39 -14.75 10.56 25.23
N ALA A 40 -15.18 9.32 24.99
CA ALA A 40 -16.59 8.99 24.92
C ALA A 40 -17.16 8.88 26.34
N ASN A 41 -17.87 9.92 26.79
CA ASN A 41 -18.71 9.82 27.98
C ASN A 41 -20.07 9.24 27.58
N VAL A 42 -20.32 7.99 27.95
CA VAL A 42 -21.62 7.34 27.76
C VAL A 42 -22.45 7.52 29.03
N HIS A 43 -23.45 8.40 28.98
CA HIS A 43 -24.49 8.44 30.02
C HIS A 43 -25.62 7.47 29.64
N PRO A 44 -26.10 6.63 30.57
CA PRO A 44 -27.20 5.72 30.27
C PRO A 44 -28.52 6.49 30.16
N PRO A 45 -29.29 6.38 29.06
CA PRO A 45 -30.66 6.87 29.04
C PRO A 45 -31.55 5.95 29.90
N ALA A 46 -32.49 6.56 30.61
CA ALA A 46 -33.53 5.85 31.33
C ALA A 46 -34.54 5.27 30.33
N GLY A 47 -34.44 3.97 30.06
CA GLY A 47 -35.37 3.24 29.19
C GLY A 47 -34.61 2.48 28.12
N GLY A 48 -34.77 1.16 28.12
CA GLY A 48 -34.08 0.27 27.19
C GLY A 48 -34.45 0.55 25.74
N VAL A 49 -33.58 1.28 25.05
CA VAL A 49 -33.51 1.35 23.60
C VAL A 49 -32.09 0.89 23.24
N LYS A 50 -31.98 -0.10 22.36
CA LYS A 50 -30.74 -0.43 21.68
C LYS A 50 -30.45 0.70 20.70
N GLU A 51 -29.84 1.77 21.16
CA GLU A 51 -29.21 2.72 20.25
C GLU A 51 -27.81 2.21 19.97
N GLU A 52 -27.66 1.57 18.81
CA GLU A 52 -26.36 1.47 18.14
C GLU A 52 -25.94 2.89 17.78
N HIS A 53 -25.26 3.56 18.71
CA HIS A 53 -24.50 4.75 18.39
C HIS A 53 -23.27 4.30 17.60
N GLU A 54 -23.47 4.04 16.30
CA GLU A 54 -22.40 4.10 15.33
C GLU A 54 -21.90 5.56 15.40
N ALA A 55 -20.72 5.76 16.00
CA ALA A 55 -20.04 7.03 15.87
C ALA A 55 -20.04 7.39 14.38
N PRO A 56 -20.35 8.64 13.99
CA PRO A 56 -20.43 9.01 12.58
C PRO A 56 -19.15 8.54 11.92
N ASN A 57 -19.28 7.51 11.06
CA ASN A 57 -18.19 6.89 10.35
C ASN A 57 -17.54 8.05 9.57
N PRO A 58 -16.32 8.50 9.93
CA PRO A 58 -15.70 9.58 9.19
C PRO A 58 -15.42 8.97 7.82
N LEU A 59 -16.32 9.24 6.87
CA LEU A 59 -16.37 8.77 5.48
C LEU A 59 -15.15 7.90 5.17
N LYS A 60 -15.29 6.56 5.20
CA LYS A 60 -14.27 5.66 4.68
C LYS A 60 -14.09 6.05 3.21
N THR A 61 -13.15 6.94 2.93
CA THR A 61 -12.87 7.43 1.59
C THR A 61 -12.49 6.22 0.76
N ALA A 62 -13.05 6.10 -0.44
CA ALA A 62 -12.71 5.00 -1.33
C ALA A 62 -11.19 4.95 -1.54
N ASN A 63 -10.66 3.73 -1.63
CA ASN A 63 -9.24 3.51 -1.85
C ASN A 63 -8.79 4.21 -3.16
N PRO A 64 -7.66 4.93 -3.16
CA PRO A 64 -7.18 5.62 -4.35
C PRO A 64 -6.90 4.63 -5.48
N LYS A 65 -7.24 5.02 -6.71
CA LYS A 65 -6.81 4.31 -7.91
C LYS A 65 -5.75 5.10 -8.64
N VAL A 66 -4.70 4.44 -9.09
CA VAL A 66 -3.60 5.02 -9.86
C VAL A 66 -3.39 4.22 -11.14
N PHE A 67 -2.70 4.80 -12.11
CA PHE A 67 -2.41 4.13 -13.37
C PHE A 67 -0.95 4.29 -13.80
N PHE A 68 -0.50 3.34 -14.62
CA PHE A 68 0.70 3.41 -15.44
C PHE A 68 0.35 3.19 -16.90
N ASP A 69 0.79 4.09 -17.77
CA ASP A 69 0.87 3.86 -19.21
C ASP A 69 2.25 3.31 -19.54
N MET A 70 2.29 2.09 -20.06
CA MET A 70 3.52 1.35 -20.28
C MET A 70 4.02 1.46 -21.71
N THR A 71 5.34 1.44 -21.87
CA THR A 71 5.99 1.25 -23.17
C THR A 71 7.04 0.15 -23.11
N VAL A 72 7.23 -0.54 -24.23
CA VAL A 72 8.32 -1.50 -24.47
C VAL A 72 9.07 -1.04 -25.71
N ASP A 73 10.39 -0.83 -25.58
CA ASP A 73 11.25 -0.32 -26.65
C ASP A 73 10.69 0.96 -27.33
N GLY A 74 10.12 1.85 -26.50
CA GLY A 74 9.50 3.11 -26.93
C GLY A 74 8.12 2.98 -27.59
N LYS A 75 7.55 1.77 -27.71
CA LYS A 75 6.21 1.53 -28.27
C LYS A 75 5.19 1.38 -27.15
N PRO A 76 3.98 1.96 -27.27
CA PRO A 76 2.90 1.75 -26.29
C PRO A 76 2.59 0.27 -26.08
N ALA A 77 2.50 -0.15 -24.82
CA ALA A 77 2.25 -1.54 -24.43
C ALA A 77 0.90 -1.73 -23.70
N GLY A 78 0.26 -0.64 -23.25
CA GLY A 78 -1.04 -0.67 -22.59
C GLY A 78 -1.05 0.08 -21.27
N ARG A 79 -2.20 0.08 -20.59
CA ARG A 79 -2.40 0.73 -19.30
C ARG A 79 -2.62 -0.31 -18.22
N ILE A 80 -2.02 -0.06 -17.05
CA ILE A 80 -2.25 -0.81 -15.81
C ILE A 80 -2.96 0.15 -14.85
N VAL A 81 -4.05 -0.28 -14.23
CA VAL A 81 -4.76 0.47 -13.18
C VAL A 81 -4.67 -0.33 -11.89
N MET A 82 -4.35 0.36 -10.80
CA MET A 82 -4.08 -0.25 -9.49
C MET A 82 -4.88 0.48 -8.42
N GLU A 83 -5.54 -0.28 -7.55
CA GLU A 83 -6.15 0.21 -6.33
C GLU A 83 -5.15 0.10 -5.17
N LEU A 84 -5.03 1.16 -4.37
CA LEU A 84 -4.10 1.24 -3.25
C LEU A 84 -4.88 1.11 -1.94
N TYR A 85 -4.43 0.22 -1.05
CA TYR A 85 -5.11 -0.09 0.21
C TYR A 85 -4.89 1.00 1.27
N ALA A 86 -5.35 2.22 1.01
CA ALA A 86 -5.23 3.34 1.95
C ALA A 86 -6.01 3.11 3.25
N ASP A 87 -6.96 2.17 3.27
CA ASP A 87 -7.70 1.76 4.46
C ASP A 87 -6.93 0.81 5.39
N THR A 88 -5.88 0.15 4.92
CA THR A 88 -5.04 -0.76 5.72
C THR A 88 -3.57 -0.37 5.78
N THR A 89 -3.06 0.27 4.74
CA THR A 89 -1.67 0.75 4.60
C THR A 89 -1.63 2.22 4.11
N PRO A 90 -2.27 3.17 4.82
CA PRO A 90 -2.37 4.57 4.39
C PRO A 90 -1.03 5.24 4.09
N VAL A 91 0.02 4.97 4.86
CA VAL A 91 1.35 5.57 4.66
C VAL A 91 1.99 4.99 3.40
N THR A 92 1.89 3.70 3.20
CA THR A 92 2.47 3.03 2.02
C THR A 92 1.71 3.41 0.75
N ALA A 93 0.38 3.41 0.82
CA ALA A 93 -0.51 3.82 -0.27
C ALA A 93 -0.27 5.28 -0.69
N GLU A 94 -0.17 6.20 0.27
CA GLU A 94 0.07 7.63 -0.02
C GLU A 94 1.44 7.86 -0.67
N ASN A 95 2.47 7.11 -0.25
CA ASN A 95 3.78 7.16 -0.89
C ASN A 95 3.70 6.80 -2.37
N PHE A 96 3.07 5.67 -2.68
CA PHE A 96 2.94 5.23 -4.06
C PHE A 96 2.06 6.18 -4.89
N ARG A 97 0.93 6.63 -4.32
CA ARG A 97 0.00 7.57 -4.98
C ARG A 97 0.68 8.88 -5.37
N ALA A 98 1.41 9.49 -4.44
CA ALA A 98 2.10 10.75 -4.68
C ALA A 98 3.28 10.58 -5.66
N LEU A 99 3.95 9.42 -5.66
CA LEU A 99 4.95 9.09 -6.67
C LEU A 99 4.33 8.83 -8.05
N CYS A 100 3.07 8.39 -8.15
CA CYS A 100 2.34 8.35 -9.41
C CYS A 100 1.99 9.75 -9.93
N THR A 101 1.62 10.71 -9.06
CA THR A 101 1.22 12.06 -9.48
C THR A 101 2.40 13.03 -9.68
N GLY A 102 3.53 12.76 -9.02
CA GLY A 102 4.69 13.67 -9.01
C GLY A 102 4.47 14.95 -8.21
N GLU A 103 3.40 15.02 -7.40
CA GLU A 103 2.98 16.26 -6.72
C GLU A 103 3.96 16.76 -5.65
N LYS A 104 4.88 15.91 -5.20
CA LYS A 104 5.89 16.24 -4.18
C LYS A 104 7.14 16.91 -4.76
N GLY A 105 7.20 17.13 -6.08
CA GLY A 105 8.26 17.88 -6.72
C GLY A 105 9.59 17.13 -6.76
N MET A 106 10.66 17.77 -6.28
CA MET A 106 12.02 17.21 -6.33
C MET A 106 12.39 16.52 -5.01
N GLY A 107 12.96 15.33 -5.12
CA GLY A 107 13.52 14.56 -4.00
C GLY A 107 14.93 15.00 -3.63
N ARG A 108 15.49 14.38 -2.58
CA ARG A 108 16.77 14.80 -1.99
C ARG A 108 17.97 14.53 -2.90
N PHE A 109 17.81 13.64 -3.89
CA PHE A 109 18.83 13.34 -4.89
C PHE A 109 18.74 14.23 -6.13
N GLY A 110 17.92 15.29 -6.11
CA GLY A 110 17.75 16.21 -7.24
C GLY A 110 17.02 15.60 -8.43
N LYS A 111 16.26 14.53 -8.19
CA LYS A 111 15.39 13.87 -9.17
C LYS A 111 13.92 14.09 -8.78
N PRO A 112 12.99 14.16 -9.74
CA PRO A 112 11.56 14.22 -9.41
C PRO A 112 11.13 13.01 -8.57
N LEU A 113 10.30 13.25 -7.54
CA LEU A 113 9.57 12.20 -6.82
C LEU A 113 8.40 11.73 -7.68
N HIS A 114 8.72 11.04 -8.79
CA HIS A 114 7.75 10.71 -9.83
C HIS A 114 8.15 9.43 -10.58
N TYR A 115 7.19 8.53 -10.79
CA TYR A 115 7.41 7.30 -11.58
C TYR A 115 7.47 7.54 -13.09
N LYS A 116 6.97 8.66 -13.60
CA LYS A 116 6.99 8.98 -15.03
C LYS A 116 8.41 8.98 -15.59
N GLY A 117 8.64 8.18 -16.62
CA GLY A 117 9.93 7.97 -17.27
C GLY A 117 10.84 6.97 -16.55
N SER A 118 10.44 6.43 -15.40
CA SER A 118 11.22 5.39 -14.71
C SER A 118 11.05 4.03 -15.39
N ILE A 119 12.06 3.17 -15.23
CA ILE A 119 12.10 1.87 -15.89
C ILE A 119 11.66 0.74 -14.97
N MET A 120 11.00 -0.27 -15.54
CA MET A 120 10.85 -1.58 -14.90
C MET A 120 12.17 -2.31 -15.09
N HIS A 121 12.97 -2.37 -14.03
CA HIS A 121 14.35 -2.86 -14.07
C HIS A 121 14.47 -4.36 -13.79
N MET A 122 13.38 -5.00 -13.34
CA MET A 122 13.35 -6.41 -12.98
C MET A 122 12.16 -7.11 -13.61
N VAL A 123 12.40 -8.25 -14.25
CA VAL A 123 11.38 -9.13 -14.80
C VAL A 123 11.77 -10.55 -14.47
N ASP A 124 11.01 -11.20 -13.59
CA ASP A 124 11.06 -12.65 -13.35
C ASP A 124 9.81 -13.28 -13.94
N ILE A 125 9.99 -14.05 -15.02
CA ILE A 125 8.91 -14.51 -15.90
C ILE A 125 7.89 -15.31 -15.09
N ASP A 126 6.61 -14.96 -15.23
CA ASP A 126 5.47 -15.53 -14.50
C ASP A 126 5.51 -15.40 -12.96
N TYR A 127 6.48 -14.65 -12.41
CA TYR A 127 6.67 -14.49 -10.97
C TYR A 127 6.49 -13.05 -10.51
N THR A 128 7.36 -12.11 -10.91
CA THR A 128 7.29 -10.70 -10.48
C THR A 128 7.75 -9.72 -11.58
N LEU A 129 7.14 -8.54 -11.59
CA LEU A 129 7.58 -7.38 -12.36
C LEU A 129 7.97 -6.25 -11.39
N GLY A 130 9.24 -5.81 -11.44
CA GLY A 130 9.81 -4.86 -10.47
C GLY A 130 10.24 -3.53 -11.09
N GLY A 131 9.95 -2.44 -10.38
CA GLY A 131 10.19 -1.06 -10.82
C GLY A 131 10.40 -0.07 -9.69
N GLY A 132 10.35 1.22 -10.02
CA GLY A 132 10.33 2.29 -9.02
C GLY A 132 11.68 2.74 -8.46
N ASP A 133 12.81 2.36 -9.08
CA ASP A 133 14.09 3.04 -8.82
C ASP A 133 14.13 4.36 -9.59
N ILE A 134 13.59 5.43 -8.99
CA ILE A 134 13.45 6.76 -9.59
C ILE A 134 14.76 7.58 -9.57
N ILE A 135 15.82 7.06 -8.95
CA ILE A 135 17.11 7.75 -8.82
C ILE A 135 18.06 7.31 -9.92
N ASP A 136 18.39 6.01 -9.93
CA ASP A 136 19.43 5.45 -10.81
C ASP A 136 18.86 4.56 -11.91
N GLY A 137 17.60 4.14 -11.77
CA GLY A 137 16.91 3.27 -12.73
C GLY A 137 17.55 1.90 -12.90
N ASN A 138 18.40 1.44 -11.99
CA ASN A 138 19.14 0.17 -12.15
C ASN A 138 18.77 -0.89 -11.10
N GLY A 139 17.88 -0.54 -10.17
CA GLY A 139 17.37 -1.42 -9.13
C GLY A 139 18.35 -1.64 -7.97
N LYS A 140 19.54 -1.06 -7.98
CA LYS A 140 20.55 -1.25 -6.93
C LYS A 140 20.30 -0.41 -5.69
N THR A 141 19.49 0.64 -5.80
CA THR A 141 19.05 1.45 -4.66
C THR A 141 17.56 1.24 -4.42
N ALA A 142 17.10 1.43 -3.18
CA ALA A 142 15.68 1.40 -2.86
C ALA A 142 14.90 2.65 -3.36
N GLY A 143 15.55 3.51 -4.16
CA GLY A 143 15.04 4.82 -4.52
C GLY A 143 14.95 5.74 -3.29
N GLU A 144 13.91 6.58 -3.23
CA GLU A 144 13.56 7.40 -2.07
C GLU A 144 12.04 7.59 -1.95
N SER A 145 11.55 7.71 -0.72
CA SER A 145 10.13 7.96 -0.43
C SER A 145 9.76 9.44 -0.52
N ILE A 146 8.47 9.74 -0.44
CA ILE A 146 7.94 11.11 -0.36
C ILE A 146 8.14 11.79 1.00
N TYR A 147 8.60 11.05 2.01
CA TYR A 147 8.65 11.51 3.39
C TYR A 147 9.95 12.26 3.70
N GLU A 148 10.03 12.83 4.91
CA GLU A 148 11.20 13.60 5.37
C GLU A 148 12.49 12.76 5.33
N ASP A 149 12.39 11.48 5.72
CA ASP A 149 13.47 10.52 5.60
C ASP A 149 13.48 9.85 4.22
N ARG A 150 14.66 9.39 3.80
CA ARG A 150 14.81 8.68 2.51
C ARG A 150 13.91 7.44 2.47
N TYR A 151 13.78 6.78 3.60
CA TYR A 151 13.00 5.57 3.76
C TYR A 151 11.96 5.72 4.86
N PHE A 152 10.92 4.90 4.79
CA PHE A 152 9.92 4.74 5.85
C PHE A 152 9.81 3.29 6.30
N LYS A 153 9.20 3.10 7.47
CA LYS A 153 9.08 1.81 8.16
C LYS A 153 8.12 0.86 7.45
N ASP A 154 8.22 -0.43 7.76
CA ASP A 154 7.19 -1.38 7.38
C ASP A 154 5.90 -1.05 8.16
N GLU A 155 4.81 -0.81 7.45
CA GLU A 155 3.58 -0.31 8.07
C GLU A 155 2.80 -1.41 8.79
N ASN A 156 2.53 -2.51 8.09
CA ASN A 156 2.02 -3.77 8.64
C ASN A 156 2.08 -4.89 7.58
N PHE A 157 1.78 -6.12 8.00
CA PHE A 157 1.80 -7.32 7.15
C PHE A 157 0.44 -8.05 7.13
N ILE A 158 -0.66 -7.29 7.24
CA ILE A 158 -2.02 -7.82 7.31
C ILE A 158 -2.42 -8.45 5.97
N VAL A 159 -2.17 -7.75 4.86
CA VAL A 159 -2.45 -8.25 3.51
C VAL A 159 -1.37 -9.23 3.10
N LYS A 160 -1.80 -10.37 2.56
CA LYS A 160 -0.92 -11.45 2.08
C LYS A 160 -0.77 -11.41 0.57
N HIS A 161 0.36 -11.88 0.06
CA HIS A 161 0.68 -11.99 -1.36
C HIS A 161 -0.01 -13.22 -1.97
N SER A 162 -1.34 -13.22 -1.90
CA SER A 162 -2.17 -14.39 -2.15
C SER A 162 -2.30 -14.76 -3.64
N GLY A 163 -1.86 -13.91 -4.55
CA GLY A 163 -1.97 -14.18 -5.98
C GLY A 163 -1.55 -13.03 -6.90
N PRO A 164 -1.81 -13.19 -8.21
CA PRO A 164 -1.44 -12.23 -9.24
C PRO A 164 -2.07 -10.85 -9.01
N GLY A 165 -1.34 -9.81 -9.39
CA GLY A 165 -1.75 -8.41 -9.31
C GLY A 165 -1.44 -7.72 -7.98
N VAL A 166 -1.02 -8.44 -6.92
CA VAL A 166 -0.68 -7.79 -5.64
C VAL A 166 0.54 -6.88 -5.80
N LEU A 167 0.42 -5.63 -5.32
CA LEU A 167 1.53 -4.68 -5.22
C LEU A 167 2.22 -4.84 -3.87
N THR A 168 3.55 -4.86 -3.89
CA THR A 168 4.37 -4.98 -2.69
C THR A 168 5.58 -4.05 -2.71
N MET A 169 5.93 -3.50 -1.55
CA MET A 169 7.12 -2.65 -1.42
C MET A 169 8.38 -3.49 -1.50
N TRP A 170 9.34 -3.07 -2.33
CA TRP A 170 10.61 -3.79 -2.48
C TRP A 170 11.74 -3.07 -1.75
N ASN A 171 11.89 -3.39 -0.47
CA ASN A 171 12.91 -2.81 0.39
C ASN A 171 14.28 -3.50 0.23
N CYS A 172 15.34 -2.89 0.78
CA CYS A 172 16.68 -3.51 0.84
C CYS A 172 16.98 -4.15 2.21
N ALA A 173 16.11 -3.91 3.19
CA ALA A 173 16.18 -4.37 4.57
C ALA A 173 14.86 -3.98 5.27
N PRO A 174 14.52 -4.60 6.43
CA PRO A 174 13.39 -4.18 7.26
C PRO A 174 13.41 -2.67 7.54
N ASP A 175 12.22 -2.07 7.54
CA ASP A 175 11.98 -0.65 7.75
C ASP A 175 12.69 0.31 6.77
N LYS A 176 13.07 -0.17 5.57
CA LYS A 176 13.74 0.64 4.55
C LYS A 176 12.96 0.73 3.24
N ASN A 177 11.67 1.05 3.33
CA ASN A 177 10.82 1.26 2.17
C ASN A 177 11.13 2.62 1.52
N GLY A 178 11.38 2.63 0.21
CA GLY A 178 11.61 3.84 -0.58
C GLY A 178 10.53 3.99 -1.66
N SER A 179 10.94 4.01 -2.93
CA SER A 179 10.03 4.09 -4.07
C SER A 179 9.94 2.79 -4.87
N ARG A 180 10.82 1.80 -4.62
CA ARG A 180 10.76 0.53 -5.35
C ARG A 180 9.55 -0.31 -4.94
N PHE A 181 9.00 -0.99 -5.92
CA PHE A 181 7.86 -1.90 -5.76
C PHE A 181 8.01 -3.10 -6.69
N MET A 182 7.23 -4.15 -6.41
CA MET A 182 6.97 -5.24 -7.35
C MET A 182 5.48 -5.45 -7.51
N ILE A 183 5.11 -6.03 -8.65
CA ILE A 183 3.79 -6.60 -8.91
C ILE A 183 3.96 -8.11 -8.98
N CYS A 184 3.28 -8.84 -8.09
CA CYS A 184 3.24 -10.29 -8.10
C CYS A 184 2.42 -10.79 -9.30
N MET A 185 2.92 -11.80 -10.01
CA MET A 185 2.19 -12.49 -11.10
C MET A 185 1.78 -13.91 -10.73
N THR A 186 2.13 -14.33 -9.52
CA THR A 186 1.70 -15.56 -8.86
C THR A 186 1.57 -15.31 -7.36
N LYS A 187 1.29 -16.35 -6.57
CA LYS A 187 1.35 -16.28 -5.11
C LYS A 187 2.80 -16.21 -4.64
N CYS A 188 3.13 -15.22 -3.81
CA CYS A 188 4.48 -14.96 -3.31
C CYS A 188 4.52 -14.93 -1.77
N SER A 189 4.09 -16.03 -1.13
CA SER A 189 3.96 -16.12 0.34
C SER A 189 5.26 -15.92 1.13
N GLU A 190 6.41 -16.07 0.49
CA GLU A 190 7.72 -15.76 1.06
C GLU A 190 7.86 -14.28 1.46
N TYR A 191 7.05 -13.39 0.89
CA TYR A 191 7.09 -11.96 1.22
C TYR A 191 6.09 -11.54 2.32
N ASP A 192 5.24 -12.45 2.80
CA ASP A 192 4.08 -12.16 3.67
C ASP A 192 4.39 -11.53 5.03
N GLU A 193 5.65 -11.58 5.48
CA GLU A 193 6.12 -10.99 6.74
C GLU A 193 7.39 -10.14 6.53
N GLU A 194 7.80 -9.94 5.28
CA GLU A 194 9.04 -9.24 4.92
C GLU A 194 8.79 -7.97 4.09
N CYS A 195 7.73 -7.97 3.28
CA CYS A 195 7.38 -6.86 2.40
C CYS A 195 5.93 -6.43 2.62
N VAL A 196 5.70 -5.12 2.65
CA VAL A 196 4.35 -4.57 2.83
C VAL A 196 3.56 -4.70 1.53
N ALA A 197 2.50 -5.51 1.54
CA ALA A 197 1.52 -5.54 0.46
C ALA A 197 0.54 -4.37 0.62
N PHE A 198 0.44 -3.51 -0.41
CA PHE A 198 -0.23 -2.21 -0.27
C PHE A 198 -1.24 -1.87 -1.38
N GLY A 199 -1.45 -2.76 -2.34
CA GLY A 199 -2.44 -2.56 -3.40
C GLY A 199 -2.65 -3.78 -4.27
N GLN A 200 -3.48 -3.63 -5.29
CA GLN A 200 -3.67 -4.63 -6.34
C GLN A 200 -3.99 -4.02 -7.71
N VAL A 201 -3.63 -4.73 -8.77
CA VAL A 201 -3.98 -4.42 -10.16
C VAL A 201 -5.46 -4.74 -10.43
N VAL A 202 -6.26 -3.70 -10.68
CA VAL A 202 -7.69 -3.81 -11.03
C VAL A 202 -7.93 -3.96 -12.53
N GLU A 203 -7.04 -3.42 -13.36
CA GLU A 203 -7.13 -3.48 -14.84
C GLU A 203 -5.72 -3.58 -15.42
N GLY A 204 -5.57 -4.30 -16.53
CA GLY A 204 -4.29 -4.43 -17.24
C GLY A 204 -3.35 -5.51 -16.70
N LEU A 205 -3.87 -6.55 -16.04
CA LEU A 205 -3.04 -7.71 -15.68
C LEU A 205 -2.50 -8.42 -16.94
N ASP A 206 -3.31 -8.49 -18.00
CA ASP A 206 -2.94 -8.98 -19.34
C ASP A 206 -1.85 -8.13 -20.02
N VAL A 207 -1.85 -6.81 -19.77
CA VAL A 207 -0.76 -5.91 -20.20
C VAL A 207 0.55 -6.33 -19.53
N ILE A 208 0.54 -6.62 -18.24
CA ILE A 208 1.74 -7.09 -17.52
C ILE A 208 2.24 -8.41 -18.09
N THR A 209 1.35 -9.39 -18.28
CA THR A 209 1.70 -10.68 -18.90
C THR A 209 2.32 -10.48 -20.29
N SER A 210 1.69 -9.67 -21.14
CA SER A 210 2.20 -9.41 -22.50
C SER A 210 3.58 -8.75 -22.50
N ILE A 211 3.82 -7.81 -21.58
CA ILE A 211 5.13 -7.18 -21.41
C ILE A 211 6.17 -8.23 -21.02
N MET A 212 5.87 -9.09 -20.04
CA MET A 212 6.80 -10.10 -19.53
C MET A 212 7.13 -11.16 -20.58
N GLU A 213 6.16 -11.59 -21.39
CA GLU A 213 6.38 -12.49 -22.52
C GLU A 213 7.28 -11.85 -23.58
N GLU A 214 7.10 -10.55 -23.87
CA GLU A 214 7.90 -9.85 -24.89
C GLU A 214 9.34 -9.62 -24.44
N VAL A 215 9.56 -9.27 -23.17
CA VAL A 215 10.87 -8.81 -22.68
C VAL A 215 11.59 -9.83 -21.81
N GLY A 216 10.95 -10.92 -21.41
CA GLY A 216 11.56 -11.98 -20.60
C GLY A 216 12.91 -12.41 -21.16
N ASN A 217 13.90 -12.59 -20.30
CA ASN A 217 15.28 -12.87 -20.72
C ASN A 217 15.81 -14.16 -20.09
N PRO A 218 15.79 -15.28 -20.83
CA PRO A 218 16.30 -16.56 -20.33
C PRO A 218 17.79 -16.54 -19.97
N SER A 219 18.57 -15.62 -20.55
CA SER A 219 20.02 -15.50 -20.30
C SER A 219 20.37 -14.60 -19.11
N ARG A 220 19.43 -13.76 -18.68
CA ARG A 220 19.53 -12.82 -17.55
C ARG A 220 18.17 -12.81 -16.88
N ALA A 221 17.87 -13.88 -16.14
CA ALA A 221 16.53 -14.23 -15.69
C ALA A 221 15.81 -13.13 -14.91
N ASP A 222 16.53 -12.14 -14.36
CA ASP A 222 16.00 -11.04 -13.56
C ASP A 222 15.92 -9.69 -14.29
N ARG A 223 16.24 -9.62 -15.60
CA ARG A 223 16.33 -8.36 -16.34
C ARG A 223 15.60 -8.41 -17.68
N PRO A 224 14.84 -7.37 -18.03
CA PRO A 224 14.20 -7.32 -19.33
C PRO A 224 15.25 -7.23 -20.46
N SER A 225 14.96 -7.88 -21.59
CA SER A 225 15.79 -7.87 -22.81
C SER A 225 15.67 -6.55 -23.58
N LYS A 226 14.62 -5.78 -23.35
CA LYS A 226 14.36 -4.44 -23.93
C LYS A 226 13.96 -3.46 -22.83
N PRO A 227 14.12 -2.14 -23.03
CA PRO A 227 13.64 -1.16 -22.07
C PRO A 227 12.12 -1.26 -21.89
N VAL A 228 11.67 -1.37 -20.64
CA VAL A 228 10.27 -1.26 -20.22
C VAL A 228 10.14 0.00 -19.38
N VAL A 229 9.28 0.93 -19.77
CA VAL A 229 9.21 2.27 -19.17
C VAL A 229 7.77 2.63 -18.81
N ILE A 230 7.59 3.24 -17.64
CA ILE A 230 6.36 3.92 -17.25
C ILE A 230 6.34 5.26 -18.01
N ALA A 231 5.68 5.30 -19.17
CA ALA A 231 5.67 6.48 -20.04
C ALA A 231 4.83 7.62 -19.46
N ASP A 232 3.74 7.29 -18.78
CA ASP A 232 2.94 8.22 -18.00
C ASP A 232 2.34 7.54 -16.77
N CYS A 233 2.01 8.33 -15.76
CA CYS A 233 1.38 7.83 -14.55
C CYS A 233 0.58 8.92 -13.82
N GLY A 234 -0.32 8.51 -12.94
CA GLY A 234 -1.13 9.43 -12.17
C GLY A 234 -2.20 8.75 -11.34
N GLN A 235 -3.05 9.57 -10.71
CA GLN A 235 -4.23 9.12 -10.00
C GLN A 235 -5.46 9.19 -10.91
N VAL A 236 -6.32 8.17 -10.85
CA VAL A 236 -7.62 8.14 -11.50
C VAL A 236 -8.62 8.86 -10.58
N SER A 237 -9.26 9.92 -11.10
CA SER A 237 -10.26 10.74 -10.40
C SER A 237 -11.67 10.15 -10.48
#